data_AF-A0A1F2YAN7-F1
#
_entry.id   AF-A0A1F2YAN7-F1
#
_cell.length_a   1.000
_cell.length_b   1.000
_cell.length_c   1.000
_cell.angle_alpha   90.00
_cell.angle_beta   90.00
_cell.angle_gamma   90.00
#
_symmetry.space_group_name_H-M   'P 1'
#
loop_
_entity.id
_entity.type
_entity.pdbx_description
1 polymer ?
#
loop_
_entity_poly.entity_id
_entity_poly.type
_entity_poly.pdbx_seq_one_letter_code
_entity_poly.pdbx_strand_id
1 'polypeptide(L)'
;MVFDILYVNGQWITDWPLQHRLDWLANRLKPSPSIQLVSSHEDAEAVYRAVQGHDMEGIVVKRIDSPYTLAQKSGDWLKIKNYHDLVAVIGGFTLKHGTVRTLLLGLYDEVRRLHFVGHSGTGKLTDQDWVQLTHLLGHWVTPTCPFRTPPVGVPGAIWVTPRWTTKIKYMEWHPGKVLRQASIQALVDVAPEKCMFSPEMQR
;
A
#
# COMPACT_ATOMS: atom_id res chain seq x y z
N MET A 1 13.19 9.57 16.45
CA MET A 1 14.19 9.59 15.35
C MET A 1 14.27 10.99 14.78
N VAL A 2 15.48 11.49 14.48
CA VAL A 2 15.74 12.82 13.93
C VAL A 2 16.46 12.67 12.59
N PHE A 3 16.05 13.42 11.56
CA PHE A 3 16.50 13.21 10.18
C PHE A 3 16.84 14.50 9.41
N ASP A 4 16.69 15.66 10.05
CA ASP A 4 17.03 16.98 9.49
C ASP A 4 17.07 18.02 10.62
N ILE A 5 17.58 19.21 10.31
CA ILE A 5 17.58 20.37 11.20
C ILE A 5 17.33 21.65 10.39
N LEU A 6 16.42 22.49 10.87
CA LEU A 6 15.94 23.65 10.11
C LEU A 6 16.30 25.00 10.75
N TYR A 7 16.62 24.99 12.04
CA TYR A 7 16.84 26.21 12.82
C TYR A 7 17.95 26.00 13.84
N VAL A 8 18.90 26.93 13.89
CA VAL A 8 20.09 26.87 14.73
C VAL A 8 20.39 28.27 15.27
N ASN A 9 20.62 28.40 16.58
CA ASN A 9 21.16 29.61 17.22
C ASN A 9 20.48 30.93 16.79
N GLY A 10 19.16 30.95 16.65
CA GLY A 10 18.44 32.16 16.25
C GLY A 10 18.24 32.34 14.75
N GLN A 11 18.69 31.40 13.91
CA GLN A 11 18.68 31.52 12.46
C GLN A 11 18.07 30.30 11.78
N TRP A 12 17.26 30.56 10.75
CA TRP A 12 16.80 29.53 9.81
C TRP A 12 17.96 29.13 8.90
N ILE A 13 18.15 27.83 8.71
CA ILE A 13 19.18 27.26 7.83
C ILE A 13 18.56 26.42 6.71
N THR A 14 17.29 26.68 6.39
CA THR A 14 16.55 25.95 5.35
C THR A 14 17.17 26.09 3.97
N ASP A 15 17.88 27.19 3.70
CA ASP A 15 18.53 27.43 2.40
C ASP A 15 19.86 26.68 2.27
N TRP A 16 20.37 26.08 3.36
CA TRP A 16 21.59 25.28 3.30
C TRP A 16 21.34 23.96 2.57
N PRO A 17 22.34 23.43 1.83
CA PRO A 17 22.29 22.06 1.32
C PRO A 17 21.99 21.03 2.41
N LEU A 18 21.25 19.96 2.08
CA LEU A 18 20.94 18.87 3.02
C LEU A 18 22.21 18.32 3.67
N GLN A 19 23.30 18.14 2.91
CA GLN A 19 24.58 17.68 3.47
C GLN A 19 25.00 18.50 4.70
N HIS A 20 25.02 19.83 4.55
CA HIS A 20 25.46 20.73 5.62
C HIS A 20 24.54 20.66 6.84
N ARG A 21 23.23 20.50 6.64
CA ARG A 21 22.27 20.36 7.74
C ARG A 21 22.49 19.04 8.48
N LEU A 22 22.70 17.94 7.76
CA LEU A 22 22.98 16.63 8.35
C LEU A 22 24.32 16.60 9.08
N ASP A 23 25.39 17.18 8.51
CA ASP A 23 26.69 17.28 9.15
C ASP A 23 26.61 18.10 10.45
N TRP A 24 25.88 19.22 10.41
CA TRP A 24 25.68 20.03 11.60
C TRP A 24 24.98 19.24 12.70
N LEU A 25 23.92 18.51 12.34
CA LEU A 25 23.12 17.68 13.23
C LEU A 25 23.94 16.53 13.83
N ALA A 26 24.64 15.77 13.00
CA ALA A 26 25.44 14.61 13.41
C ALA A 26 26.55 14.99 14.39
N ASN A 27 27.18 16.15 14.20
CA ASN A 27 28.26 16.62 15.07
C ASN A 27 27.78 17.09 16.46
N ARG A 28 26.47 17.28 16.67
CA ARG A 28 25.93 17.92 17.89
C ARG A 28 24.87 17.10 18.60
N LEU A 29 24.11 16.30 17.87
CA LEU A 29 23.09 15.42 18.44
C LEU A 29 23.79 14.25 19.12
N LYS A 30 23.62 14.15 20.44
CA LYS A 30 24.05 12.99 21.23
C LYS A 30 22.90 11.98 21.31
N PRO A 31 23.04 10.78 20.71
CA PRO A 31 21.98 9.78 20.76
C PRO A 31 21.66 9.33 22.20
N SER A 32 20.39 9.01 22.43
CA SER A 32 19.85 8.47 23.69
C SER A 32 18.72 7.48 23.38
N PRO A 33 18.21 6.70 24.36
CA PRO A 33 17.08 5.79 24.11
C PRO A 33 15.86 6.48 23.47
N SER A 34 15.65 7.76 23.76
CA SER A 34 14.52 8.54 23.24
C SER A 34 14.84 9.34 21.96
N ILE A 35 16.13 9.55 21.66
CA ILE A 35 16.58 10.40 20.55
C ILE A 35 17.65 9.65 19.75
N GLN A 36 17.32 9.31 18.51
CA GLN A 36 18.24 8.63 17.60
C GLN A 36 18.33 9.42 16.31
N LEU A 37 19.54 9.60 15.78
CA LEU A 37 19.77 10.11 14.43
C LEU A 37 19.45 9.00 13.43
N VAL A 38 18.77 9.34 12.34
CA VAL A 38 18.55 8.39 11.24
C VAL A 38 19.85 8.24 10.44
N SER A 39 20.33 7.01 10.26
CA SER A 39 21.46 6.74 9.38
C SER A 39 21.07 6.99 7.92
N SER A 40 21.95 7.67 7.19
CA SER A 40 21.81 7.92 5.76
C SER A 40 22.84 7.09 5.00
N HIS A 41 22.47 6.61 3.81
CA HIS A 41 23.36 5.86 2.93
C HIS A 41 23.16 6.34 1.49
N GLU A 42 24.24 6.32 0.71
CA GLU A 42 24.22 6.75 -0.70
C GLU A 42 23.61 5.68 -1.62
N ASP A 43 23.74 4.40 -1.26
CA ASP A 43 23.18 3.27 -2.01
C ASP A 43 21.71 3.05 -1.62
N ALA A 44 20.81 3.74 -2.33
CA ALA A 44 19.37 3.61 -2.13
C ALA A 44 18.86 2.19 -2.37
N GLU A 45 19.46 1.42 -3.28
CA GLU A 45 19.03 0.05 -3.58
C GLU A 45 19.38 -0.91 -2.45
N ALA A 46 20.57 -0.78 -1.87
CA ALA A 46 20.96 -1.56 -0.70
C ALA A 46 20.05 -1.27 0.51
N VAL A 47 19.75 0.00 0.80
CA VAL A 47 18.83 0.35 1.90
C VAL A 47 17.44 -0.17 1.61
N TYR A 48 16.96 -0.05 0.37
CA TYR A 48 15.64 -0.56 0.01
C TYR A 48 15.55 -2.08 0.20
N ARG A 49 16.55 -2.85 -0.25
CA ARG A 49 16.60 -4.30 -0.02
C ARG A 49 16.60 -4.66 1.47
N ALA A 50 17.33 -3.92 2.30
CA ALA A 50 17.33 -4.12 3.75
C ALA A 50 15.94 -3.84 4.35
N VAL A 51 15.31 -2.72 3.96
CA VAL A 51 13.94 -2.37 4.37
C VAL A 51 12.92 -3.44 3.98
N GLN A 52 13.04 -4.01 2.78
CA GLN A 52 12.19 -5.12 2.34
C GLN A 52 12.40 -6.37 3.20
N GLY A 53 13.65 -6.71 3.53
CA GLY A 53 13.97 -7.84 4.42
C GLY A 53 13.48 -7.68 5.85
N HIS A 54 13.23 -6.44 6.29
CA HIS A 54 12.70 -6.10 7.63
C HIS A 54 11.22 -5.72 7.63
N ASP A 55 10.52 -5.88 6.50
CA ASP A 55 9.10 -5.52 6.35
C ASP A 55 8.77 -4.06 6.76
N MET A 56 9.71 -3.15 6.50
CA MET A 56 9.53 -1.72 6.81
C MET A 56 8.79 -1.00 5.66
N GLU A 57 8.16 0.16 5.95
CA GLU A 57 7.30 0.90 5.01
C GLU A 57 7.99 1.26 3.69
N GLY A 58 9.30 1.55 3.72
CA GLY A 58 10.05 2.02 2.56
C GLY A 58 11.22 2.92 2.95
N ILE A 59 11.72 3.66 1.97
CA ILE A 59 12.82 4.60 2.12
C ILE A 59 12.43 6.00 1.65
N VAL A 60 13.18 7.00 2.12
CA VAL A 60 13.11 8.36 1.59
C VAL A 60 14.48 8.69 1.01
N VAL A 61 14.52 8.93 -0.29
CA VAL A 61 15.71 9.41 -1.00
C VAL A 61 15.63 10.93 -1.06
N LYS A 62 16.68 11.61 -0.63
CA LYS A 62 16.75 13.07 -0.61
C LYS A 62 17.94 13.55 -1.45
N ARG A 63 17.76 14.60 -2.25
CA ARG A 63 18.84 15.19 -3.02
C ARG A 63 19.79 15.95 -2.08
N ILE A 64 21.08 15.64 -2.15
CA ILE A 64 22.06 16.04 -1.13
C ILE A 64 22.36 17.55 -1.13
N ASP A 65 22.24 18.19 -2.29
CA ASP A 65 22.46 19.62 -2.49
C ASP A 65 21.19 20.46 -2.28
N SER A 66 20.06 19.84 -1.91
CA SER A 66 18.78 20.55 -1.87
C SER A 66 18.61 21.42 -0.62
N PRO A 67 17.98 22.59 -0.75
CA PRO A 67 17.44 23.29 0.40
C PRO A 67 16.29 22.48 1.02
N TYR A 68 15.80 22.95 2.15
CA TYR A 68 14.55 22.48 2.74
C TYR A 68 13.39 23.39 2.30
N THR A 69 12.58 22.92 1.36
CA THR A 69 11.42 23.69 0.88
C THR A 69 10.25 23.57 1.85
N LEU A 70 9.85 24.70 2.45
CA LEU A 70 8.66 24.79 3.30
C LEU A 70 7.39 24.92 2.45
N ALA A 71 6.29 24.34 2.95
CA ALA A 71 4.92 24.52 2.44
C ALA A 71 4.65 24.11 0.98
N GLN A 72 5.61 23.51 0.28
CA GLN A 72 5.44 23.07 -1.12
C GLN A 72 5.92 21.64 -1.31
N LYS A 73 5.35 20.94 -2.31
CA LYS A 73 5.89 19.66 -2.76
C LYS A 73 7.15 19.94 -3.59
N SER A 74 8.29 19.48 -3.11
CA SER A 74 9.54 19.47 -3.88
C SER A 74 9.82 18.06 -4.42
N GLY A 75 10.42 17.99 -5.61
CA GLY A 75 10.96 16.75 -6.18
C GLY A 75 12.27 16.31 -5.51
N ASP A 76 12.79 17.09 -4.58
CA ASP A 76 14.05 16.81 -3.88
C ASP A 76 13.94 15.62 -2.93
N TRP A 77 12.72 15.22 -2.57
CA TRP A 77 12.44 14.11 -1.67
C TRP A 77 11.55 13.10 -2.39
N LEU A 78 12.10 11.91 -2.63
CA LEU A 78 11.39 10.79 -3.21
C LEU A 78 11.08 9.75 -2.14
N LYS A 79 9.80 9.46 -1.92
CA LYS A 79 9.36 8.36 -1.06
C LYS A 79 9.22 7.10 -1.90
N ILE A 80 10.02 6.09 -1.62
CA ILE A 80 9.95 4.78 -2.27
C ILE A 80 9.37 3.81 -1.25
N LYS A 81 8.13 3.38 -1.47
CA LYS A 81 7.42 2.49 -0.56
C LYS A 81 7.69 1.03 -0.90
N ASN A 82 7.85 0.21 0.12
CA ASN A 82 7.79 -1.24 -0.02
C ASN A 82 6.33 -1.63 -0.24
N TYR A 83 6.08 -2.28 -1.37
CA TYR A 83 4.76 -2.76 -1.73
C TYR A 83 4.81 -4.27 -1.90
N HIS A 84 3.77 -4.93 -1.41
CA HIS A 84 3.58 -6.37 -1.56
C HIS A 84 2.54 -6.62 -2.65
N ASP A 85 2.66 -7.77 -3.30
CA ASP A 85 1.69 -8.24 -4.26
C ASP A 85 1.02 -9.49 -3.73
N LEU A 86 -0.29 -9.64 -3.98
CA LEU A 86 -1.00 -10.90 -3.82
C LEU A 86 -2.03 -11.08 -4.93
N VAL A 87 -2.59 -12.27 -5.03
CA VAL A 87 -3.76 -12.53 -5.87
C VAL A 87 -4.94 -12.76 -4.96
N ALA A 88 -6.01 -11.99 -5.17
CA ALA A 88 -7.23 -12.06 -4.38
C ALA A 88 -8.42 -12.48 -5.25
N VAL A 89 -9.37 -13.16 -4.61
CA VAL A 89 -10.64 -13.54 -5.23
C VAL A 89 -11.60 -12.35 -5.19
N ILE A 90 -12.31 -12.13 -6.28
CA ILE A 90 -13.41 -11.16 -6.35
C ILE A 90 -14.66 -11.86 -5.83
N GLY A 91 -15.15 -11.43 -4.66
CA GLY A 91 -16.38 -11.93 -4.05
C GLY A 91 -17.57 -10.97 -4.19
N GLY A 92 -17.33 -9.75 -4.66
CA GLY A 92 -18.37 -8.77 -4.93
C GLY A 92 -17.83 -7.51 -5.56
N PHE A 93 -18.72 -6.57 -5.83
CA PHE A 93 -18.37 -5.25 -6.35
C PHE A 93 -19.41 -4.20 -5.94
N THR A 94 -19.08 -2.93 -6.14
CA THR A 94 -20.05 -1.83 -6.11
C THR A 94 -20.11 -1.15 -7.47
N LEU A 95 -21.27 -0.59 -7.79
CA LEU A 95 -21.51 0.14 -9.04
C LEU A 95 -21.48 1.64 -8.81
N LYS A 96 -21.04 2.37 -9.83
CA LYS A 96 -21.27 3.80 -9.99
C LYS A 96 -21.81 4.04 -11.40
N HIS A 97 -23.01 4.61 -11.51
CA HIS A 97 -23.70 4.82 -12.78
C HIS A 97 -23.75 3.56 -13.67
N GLY A 98 -24.05 2.41 -13.07
CA GLY A 98 -24.14 1.12 -13.79
C GLY A 98 -22.81 0.45 -14.15
N THR A 99 -21.67 1.08 -13.86
CA THR A 99 -20.33 0.49 -14.10
C THR A 99 -19.68 0.08 -12.80
N VAL A 100 -19.01 -1.07 -12.78
CA VAL A 100 -18.20 -1.54 -11.65
C VAL A 100 -17.15 -0.48 -11.32
N ARG A 101 -17.10 -0.08 -10.05
CA ARG A 101 -16.16 0.94 -9.57
C ARG A 101 -15.21 0.44 -8.50
N THR A 102 -15.66 -0.51 -7.70
CA THR A 102 -14.87 -1.07 -6.59
C THR A 102 -15.08 -2.57 -6.57
N LEU A 103 -14.00 -3.33 -6.46
CA LEU A 103 -14.03 -4.78 -6.24
C LEU A 103 -13.91 -5.08 -4.75
N LEU A 104 -14.66 -6.08 -4.28
CA LEU A 104 -14.57 -6.64 -2.93
C LEU A 104 -13.74 -7.91 -3.00
N LEU A 105 -12.69 -7.94 -2.19
CA LEU A 105 -11.59 -8.88 -2.34
C LEU A 105 -11.57 -9.85 -1.16
N GLY A 106 -11.21 -11.11 -1.43
CA GLY A 106 -11.07 -12.11 -0.39
C GLY A 106 -9.94 -13.11 -0.62
N LEU A 107 -9.55 -13.76 0.48
CA LEU A 107 -8.64 -14.89 0.51
C LEU A 107 -9.29 -16.06 1.25
N TYR A 108 -9.00 -17.27 0.81
CA TYR A 108 -9.46 -18.48 1.47
C TYR A 108 -8.61 -18.81 2.69
N ASP A 109 -9.26 -19.28 3.75
CA ASP A 109 -8.58 -20.00 4.84
C ASP A 109 -8.42 -21.49 4.52
N GLU A 110 -7.71 -22.21 5.38
CA GLU A 110 -7.39 -23.65 5.22
C GLU A 110 -8.62 -24.54 5.07
N VAL A 111 -9.76 -24.11 5.62
CA VAL A 111 -11.05 -24.83 5.53
C VAL A 111 -11.94 -24.30 4.41
N ARG A 112 -11.37 -23.56 3.44
CA ARG A 112 -12.02 -23.02 2.24
C ARG A 112 -13.15 -22.03 2.49
N ARG A 113 -13.07 -21.25 3.57
CA ARG A 113 -13.95 -20.11 3.79
C ARG A 113 -13.30 -18.84 3.23
N LEU A 114 -14.03 -18.10 2.41
CA LEU A 114 -13.54 -16.85 1.83
C LEU A 114 -13.66 -15.72 2.85
N HIS A 115 -12.55 -15.13 3.26
CA HIS A 115 -12.53 -13.99 4.18
C HIS A 115 -12.38 -12.70 3.38
N PHE A 116 -13.16 -11.68 3.73
CA PHE A 116 -13.01 -10.35 3.16
C PHE A 116 -11.68 -9.75 3.61
N VAL A 117 -10.83 -9.36 2.67
CA VAL A 117 -9.51 -8.75 2.94
C VAL A 117 -9.45 -7.29 2.51
N GLY A 118 -10.57 -6.69 2.09
CA GLY A 118 -10.63 -5.30 1.70
C GLY A 118 -11.30 -5.09 0.35
N HIS A 119 -11.29 -3.84 -0.09
CA HIS A 119 -11.88 -3.44 -1.36
C HIS A 119 -10.97 -2.45 -2.07
N SER A 120 -11.05 -2.41 -3.40
CA SER A 120 -10.26 -1.45 -4.18
C SER A 120 -11.00 -1.03 -5.45
N GLY A 121 -10.98 0.27 -5.72
CA GLY A 121 -11.47 0.90 -6.95
C GLY A 121 -10.41 1.76 -7.63
N THR A 122 -9.14 1.58 -7.24
CA THR A 122 -7.99 2.30 -7.76
C THR A 122 -6.98 1.30 -8.31
N GLY A 123 -6.07 1.75 -9.17
CA GLY A 123 -5.04 0.89 -9.73
C GLY A 123 -4.76 1.19 -11.20
N LYS A 124 -4.35 0.16 -11.94
CA LYS A 124 -3.91 0.25 -13.33
C LYS A 124 -5.00 -0.07 -14.35
N LEU A 125 -6.20 -0.46 -13.90
CA LEU A 125 -7.32 -0.72 -14.80
C LEU A 125 -7.78 0.57 -15.48
N THR A 126 -7.87 0.51 -16.80
CA THR A 126 -8.42 1.56 -17.66
C THR A 126 -9.94 1.59 -17.58
N ASP A 127 -10.55 2.66 -18.08
CA ASP A 127 -12.03 2.75 -18.15
C ASP A 127 -12.64 1.61 -18.99
N GLN A 128 -11.93 1.17 -20.04
CA GLN A 128 -12.35 0.02 -20.86
C GLN A 128 -12.32 -1.29 -20.06
N ASP A 129 -11.29 -1.49 -19.22
CA ASP A 129 -11.20 -2.68 -18.36
C ASP A 129 -12.38 -2.73 -17.38
N TRP A 130 -12.78 -1.58 -16.81
CA TRP A 130 -13.93 -1.50 -15.90
C TRP A 130 -15.26 -1.82 -16.60
N VAL A 131 -15.44 -1.38 -17.84
CA VAL A 131 -16.63 -1.73 -18.64
C VAL A 131 -16.65 -3.23 -18.91
N GLN A 132 -15.53 -3.82 -19.35
CA GLN A 132 -15.44 -5.26 -19.58
C GLN A 132 -15.71 -6.06 -18.30
N LEU A 133 -15.14 -5.63 -17.16
CA LEU A 133 -15.40 -6.21 -15.86
C LEU A 133 -16.89 -6.17 -15.47
N THR A 134 -17.56 -5.07 -15.79
CA THR A 134 -19.01 -4.93 -15.54
C THR A 134 -19.80 -6.01 -16.27
N HIS A 135 -19.48 -6.23 -17.54
CA HIS A 135 -20.11 -7.30 -18.31
C HIS A 135 -19.76 -8.67 -17.74
N LEU A 136 -18.48 -8.97 -17.51
CA LEU A 136 -18.03 -10.26 -17.00
C LEU A 136 -18.68 -10.62 -15.66
N LEU A 137 -18.59 -9.72 -14.68
CA LEU A 137 -19.10 -9.97 -13.33
C LEU A 137 -20.64 -9.99 -13.28
N GLY A 138 -21.31 -9.23 -14.14
CA GLY A 138 -22.78 -9.21 -14.23
C GLY A 138 -23.40 -10.58 -14.49
N HIS A 139 -22.71 -11.47 -15.21
CA HIS A 139 -23.19 -12.83 -15.51
C HIS A 139 -23.13 -13.78 -14.29
N TRP A 140 -22.34 -13.44 -13.27
CA TRP A 140 -22.05 -14.31 -12.13
C TRP A 140 -22.60 -13.76 -10.81
N VAL A 141 -23.49 -12.76 -10.88
CA VAL A 141 -24.15 -12.19 -9.71
C VAL A 141 -24.94 -13.27 -8.97
N THR A 142 -24.84 -13.26 -7.64
CA THR A 142 -25.50 -14.23 -6.76
C THR A 142 -26.21 -13.50 -5.62
N PRO A 143 -27.35 -13.99 -5.12
CA PRO A 143 -28.03 -13.39 -3.97
C PRO A 143 -27.27 -13.61 -2.65
N THR A 144 -26.37 -14.60 -2.60
CA THR A 144 -25.69 -15.00 -1.36
C THR A 144 -24.28 -14.40 -1.28
N CYS A 145 -23.98 -13.74 -0.16
CA CYS A 145 -22.62 -13.25 0.12
C CYS A 145 -21.63 -14.43 0.18
N PRO A 146 -20.56 -14.45 -0.64
CA PRO A 146 -19.59 -15.54 -0.62
C PRO A 146 -18.58 -15.41 0.53
N PHE A 147 -18.47 -14.21 1.13
CA PHE A 147 -17.59 -14.00 2.27
C PHE A 147 -18.17 -14.64 3.54
N ARG A 148 -17.29 -15.25 4.33
CA ARG A 148 -17.60 -15.85 5.63
C ARG A 148 -18.28 -14.87 6.58
N THR A 149 -17.78 -13.63 6.59
CA THR A 149 -18.37 -12.52 7.32
C THR A 149 -18.64 -11.41 6.30
N PRO A 150 -19.90 -10.98 6.12
CA PRO A 150 -20.21 -9.88 5.22
C PRO A 150 -19.42 -8.61 5.60
N PRO A 151 -18.84 -7.90 4.62
CA PRO A 151 -18.08 -6.69 4.90
C PRO A 151 -18.98 -5.59 5.45
N VAL A 152 -18.52 -4.91 6.50
CA VAL A 152 -19.20 -3.73 7.08
C VAL A 152 -18.79 -2.48 6.32
N GLY A 153 -19.70 -1.53 6.14
CA GLY A 153 -19.40 -0.22 5.56
C GLY A 153 -19.25 -0.22 4.03
N VAL A 154 -19.79 -1.23 3.34
CA VAL A 154 -19.83 -1.30 1.87
C VAL A 154 -21.28 -1.24 1.38
N PRO A 155 -21.92 -0.06 1.38
CA PRO A 155 -23.30 0.07 0.92
C PRO A 155 -23.39 -0.23 -0.59
N GLY A 156 -24.47 -0.91 -1.00
CA GLY A 156 -24.70 -1.26 -2.40
C GLY A 156 -23.78 -2.35 -2.95
N ALA A 157 -23.21 -3.19 -2.09
CA ALA A 157 -22.45 -4.36 -2.51
C ALA A 157 -23.34 -5.33 -3.30
N ILE A 158 -22.83 -5.76 -4.46
CA ILE A 158 -23.40 -6.81 -5.30
C ILE A 158 -22.46 -8.01 -5.23
N TRP A 159 -22.98 -9.17 -4.85
CA TRP A 159 -22.19 -10.37 -4.67
C TRP A 159 -22.00 -11.11 -5.98
N VAL A 160 -20.82 -11.71 -6.16
CA VAL A 160 -20.53 -12.56 -7.31
C VAL A 160 -20.03 -13.91 -6.87
N THR A 161 -20.31 -14.92 -7.70
CA THR A 161 -19.74 -16.25 -7.50
C THR A 161 -18.20 -16.14 -7.55
N PRO A 162 -17.46 -16.65 -6.55
CA PRO A 162 -16.03 -16.40 -6.38
C PRO A 162 -15.20 -17.20 -7.40
N ARG A 163 -15.20 -16.75 -8.65
CA ARG A 163 -14.53 -17.38 -9.80
C ARG A 163 -13.40 -16.56 -10.38
N TRP A 164 -13.45 -15.24 -10.16
CA TRP A 164 -12.54 -14.30 -10.77
C TRP A 164 -11.48 -13.87 -9.76
N THR A 165 -10.25 -13.73 -10.23
CA THR A 165 -9.13 -13.32 -9.40
C THR A 165 -8.43 -12.10 -9.99
N THR A 166 -7.80 -11.33 -9.12
CA THR A 166 -7.11 -10.09 -9.47
C THR A 166 -5.80 -10.00 -8.73
N LYS A 167 -4.77 -9.52 -9.44
CA LYS A 167 -3.51 -9.15 -8.81
C LYS A 167 -3.68 -7.81 -8.11
N ILE A 168 -3.33 -7.77 -6.84
CA ILE A 168 -3.43 -6.60 -5.97
C ILE A 168 -2.04 -6.24 -5.48
N LYS A 169 -1.73 -4.96 -5.52
CA LYS A 169 -0.59 -4.37 -4.83
C LYS A 169 -1.09 -3.67 -3.57
N TYR A 170 -0.47 -3.92 -2.43
CA TYR A 170 -0.83 -3.33 -1.14
C TYR A 170 0.41 -2.95 -0.33
N MET A 171 0.26 -2.13 0.70
CA MET A 171 1.39 -1.71 1.56
C MET A 171 1.56 -2.61 2.78
N GLU A 172 0.48 -2.82 3.52
CA GLU A 172 0.53 -3.56 4.78
C GLU A 172 -0.84 -4.15 5.11
N TRP A 173 -0.87 -5.02 6.11
CA TRP A 173 -2.09 -5.54 6.72
C TRP A 173 -2.49 -4.66 7.90
N HIS A 174 -3.74 -4.21 7.94
CA HIS A 174 -4.29 -3.67 9.18
C HIS A 174 -4.61 -4.80 10.18
N PRO A 175 -4.60 -4.49 11.49
CA PRO A 175 -5.18 -5.36 12.50
C PRO A 175 -6.60 -5.77 12.09
N GLY A 176 -6.84 -7.08 11.97
CA GLY A 176 -8.11 -7.62 11.43
C GLY A 176 -8.04 -8.14 9.99
N LYS A 177 -6.84 -8.33 9.41
CA LYS A 177 -6.61 -8.97 8.10
C LYS A 177 -7.27 -8.22 6.92
N VAL A 178 -7.23 -6.89 6.97
CA VAL A 178 -7.67 -6.02 5.87
C VAL A 178 -6.47 -5.32 5.24
N LEU A 179 -6.39 -5.33 3.91
CA LEU A 179 -5.32 -4.72 3.14
C LEU A 179 -5.38 -3.19 3.20
N ARG A 180 -4.24 -2.56 3.49
CA ARG A 180 -4.10 -1.10 3.45
C ARG A 180 -3.51 -0.64 2.11
N GLN A 181 -4.10 0.41 1.55
CA GLN A 181 -3.71 1.00 0.25
C GLN A 181 -3.68 -0.03 -0.90
N ALA A 182 -4.65 -0.95 -0.91
CA ALA A 182 -4.81 -1.93 -1.97
C ALA A 182 -5.15 -1.26 -3.32
N SER A 183 -4.44 -1.65 -4.37
CA SER A 183 -4.64 -1.17 -5.74
C SER A 183 -4.60 -2.33 -6.73
N ILE A 184 -5.56 -2.34 -7.65
CA ILE A 184 -5.70 -3.40 -8.65
C ILE A 184 -4.63 -3.23 -9.72
N GLN A 185 -3.85 -4.29 -9.96
CA GLN A 185 -2.81 -4.29 -10.98
C GLN A 185 -3.30 -4.86 -12.31
N ALA A 186 -4.05 -5.97 -12.26
CA ALA A 186 -4.63 -6.64 -13.42
C ALA A 186 -5.62 -7.72 -12.96
N LEU A 187 -6.56 -8.10 -13.84
CA LEU A 187 -7.18 -9.41 -13.74
C LEU A 187 -6.19 -10.50 -14.11
N VAL A 188 -6.32 -11.65 -13.45
CA VAL A 188 -5.42 -12.79 -13.67
C VAL A 188 -6.22 -14.08 -13.75
N ASP A 189 -5.66 -15.05 -14.46
CA ASP A 189 -6.22 -16.40 -14.54
C ASP A 189 -5.54 -17.30 -13.51
N VAL A 190 -5.83 -17.02 -12.24
CA VAL A 190 -5.40 -17.86 -11.11
C VAL A 190 -6.64 -18.48 -10.51
N ALA A 191 -6.62 -19.81 -10.34
CA ALA A 191 -7.71 -20.54 -9.71
C ALA A 191 -8.03 -19.94 -8.32
N PRO A 192 -9.30 -19.60 -8.02
CA PRO A 192 -9.69 -18.99 -6.75
C PRO A 192 -9.19 -19.75 -5.52
N GLU A 193 -9.16 -21.09 -5.59
CA GLU A 193 -8.74 -21.98 -4.50
C GLU A 193 -7.26 -21.85 -4.16
N LYS A 194 -6.44 -21.25 -5.04
CA LYS A 194 -5.02 -20.96 -4.77
C LYS A 194 -4.82 -19.63 -4.04
N CYS A 195 -5.85 -18.79 -3.94
CA CYS A 195 -5.79 -17.50 -3.28
C CYS A 195 -5.98 -17.67 -1.76
N MET A 196 -4.97 -18.23 -1.12
CA MET A 196 -4.99 -18.58 0.31
C MET A 196 -4.25 -17.53 1.15
N PHE A 197 -4.60 -17.41 2.43
CA PHE A 197 -3.70 -16.72 3.38
C PHE A 197 -2.35 -17.44 3.44
N SER A 198 -1.24 -16.71 3.32
CA SER A 198 0.07 -17.28 3.64
C SER A 198 0.21 -17.43 5.16
N PRO A 199 1.07 -18.35 5.65
CA PRO A 199 1.34 -18.51 7.09
C PRO A 199 1.81 -17.22 7.78
N GLU A 200 2.46 -16.34 7.02
CA GLU A 200 2.94 -15.03 7.47
C GLU A 200 1.79 -14.03 7.62
N MET A 201 0.71 -14.17 6.84
CA MET A 201 -0.49 -13.34 6.88
C MET A 201 -1.50 -13.76 7.97
N GLN A 202 -1.25 -14.87 8.66
CA GLN A 202 -2.16 -15.38 9.70
C GLN A 202 -1.87 -14.86 11.11
N ARG A 203 -0.70 -14.24 11.34
CA ARG A 203 -0.27 -13.70 12.64
C ARG A 203 -0.93 -12.37 12.99
#